data_AF-A0A2A7WNN8-F1
#
_entry.id   AF-A0A2A7WNN8-F1
#
_cell.length_a   1.000
_cell.length_b   1.000
_cell.length_c   1.000
_cell.angle_alpha   90.00
_cell.angle_beta   90.00
_cell.angle_gamma   90.00
#
_symmetry.space_group_name_H-M   'P 1'
#
loop_
_entity.id
_entity.type
_entity.pdbx_description
1 polymer ?
#
loop_
_entity_poly.entity_id
_entity_poly.type
_entity_poly.pdbx_seq_one_letter_code
_entity_poly.pdbx_strand_id
1 'polypeptide(L)'
;MRTRSTVTLRTTASATGTKVVTVASGKNVKMLSKGYGPKREYAYVQYGTKKGYVLSSSLLEYFANCTDLRKKYPKGVPSTHQAYQTKLDRDKDKYACEN
;
A
#
# COMPACT_ATOMS: atom_id res chain seq x y z
N MET A 1 3.45 2.93 -3.12
CA MET A 1 2.75 2.02 -2.18
C MET A 1 3.30 0.61 -2.35
N ARG A 2 3.06 -0.27 -1.39
CA ARG A 2 3.41 -1.70 -1.51
C ARG A 2 2.17 -2.52 -1.26
N THR A 3 2.12 -3.71 -1.86
CA THR A 3 1.02 -4.64 -1.66
C THR A 3 1.14 -5.29 -0.28
N ARG A 4 0.09 -5.19 0.55
CA ARG A 4 0.00 -5.86 1.85
C ARG A 4 -0.20 -7.36 1.68
N SER A 5 -1.06 -7.71 0.74
CA SER A 5 -1.44 -9.07 0.37
C SER A 5 -1.29 -9.24 -1.14
N THR A 6 -1.52 -10.46 -1.64
CA THR A 6 -1.60 -10.69 -3.08
C THR A 6 -2.82 -9.96 -3.63
N VAL A 7 -2.59 -9.05 -4.59
CA VAL A 7 -3.65 -8.25 -5.22
C VAL A 7 -3.75 -8.55 -6.71
N THR A 8 -4.96 -8.51 -7.24
CA THR A 8 -5.19 -8.61 -8.68
C THR A 8 -5.56 -7.25 -9.23
N LEU A 9 -4.72 -6.71 -10.10
CA LEU A 9 -5.02 -5.51 -10.89
C LEU A 9 -6.13 -5.85 -11.87
N ARG A 10 -7.13 -4.99 -11.93
CA ARG A 10 -8.27 -5.14 -12.83
C ARG A 10 -8.43 -3.93 -13.73
N THR A 11 -9.10 -4.10 -14.86
CA THR A 11 -9.36 -3.01 -15.80
C THR A 11 -10.33 -1.96 -15.24
N THR A 12 -11.23 -2.38 -14.34
CA THR A 12 -12.22 -1.52 -13.69
C THR A 12 -12.15 -1.65 -12.16
N ALA A 13 -12.68 -0.64 -11.45
CA ALA A 13 -12.80 -0.61 -9.99
C ALA A 13 -13.88 -1.57 -9.46
N SER A 14 -13.78 -2.85 -9.83
CA SER A 14 -14.73 -3.90 -9.46
C SER A 14 -14.04 -5.26 -9.28
N ALA A 15 -14.48 -6.03 -8.30
CA ALA A 15 -14.05 -7.41 -8.08
C ALA A 15 -14.45 -8.36 -9.23
N THR A 16 -15.41 -7.97 -10.07
CA THR A 16 -15.84 -8.72 -11.26
C THR A 16 -15.16 -8.23 -12.55
N GLY A 17 -14.40 -7.13 -12.50
CA GLY A 17 -13.71 -6.59 -13.67
C GLY A 17 -12.63 -7.53 -14.22
N THR A 18 -12.27 -7.37 -15.49
CA THR A 18 -11.25 -8.20 -16.17
C THR A 18 -9.92 -8.13 -15.43
N LYS A 19 -9.30 -9.29 -15.19
CA LYS A 19 -8.00 -9.40 -14.52
C LYS A 19 -6.90 -8.99 -15.49
N VAL A 20 -6.06 -8.05 -15.08
CA VAL A 20 -4.90 -7.56 -15.85
C VAL A 20 -3.63 -8.30 -15.43
N VAL A 21 -3.33 -8.30 -14.13
CA VAL A 21 -2.16 -8.99 -13.56
C VAL A 21 -2.35 -9.24 -12.07
N THR A 22 -1.84 -10.37 -11.60
CA THR A 22 -1.76 -10.67 -10.17
C THR A 22 -0.38 -10.28 -9.65
N VAL A 23 -0.35 -9.46 -8.61
CA VAL A 23 0.85 -8.97 -7.96
C VAL A 23 0.92 -9.57 -6.56
N ALA A 24 1.98 -10.31 -6.27
CA ALA A 24 2.21 -10.93 -4.96
C ALA A 24 2.30 -9.87 -3.85
N SER A 25 2.13 -10.30 -2.60
CA SER A 25 2.38 -9.45 -1.43
C SER A 25 3.82 -8.95 -1.42
N GLY A 26 4.03 -7.76 -0.86
CA GLY A 26 5.34 -7.17 -0.73
C GLY A 26 5.94 -6.61 -2.01
N LYS A 27 5.16 -6.36 -3.06
CA LYS A 27 5.63 -5.72 -4.29
C LYS A 27 5.32 -4.23 -4.29
N ASN A 28 6.29 -3.44 -4.74
CA ASN A 28 6.14 -1.99 -4.85
C ASN A 28 5.31 -1.65 -6.09
N VAL A 29 4.28 -0.83 -5.90
CA VAL A 29 3.39 -0.33 -6.94
C VAL A 29 3.32 1.19 -6.89
N LYS A 30 3.28 1.82 -8.06
CA LYS A 30 3.10 3.27 -8.16
C LYS A 30 1.61 3.57 -8.09
N MET A 31 1.17 4.28 -7.06
CA MET A 31 -0.22 4.72 -6.95
C MET A 31 -0.44 5.90 -7.89
N LEU A 32 -1.37 5.75 -8.84
CA LEU A 32 -1.76 6.78 -9.79
C LEU A 32 -2.99 7.56 -9.33
N SER A 33 -3.96 6.88 -8.70
CA SER A 33 -5.14 7.52 -8.12
C SER A 33 -5.50 6.90 -6.78
N LYS A 34 -5.93 7.76 -5.84
CA LYS A 34 -6.38 7.36 -4.49
C LYS A 34 -7.85 6.96 -4.56
N GLY A 35 -8.16 5.85 -3.90
CA GLY A 35 -9.50 5.32 -3.55
C GLY A 35 -10.72 5.95 -4.23
N TYR A 36 -11.21 5.33 -5.30
CA TYR A 36 -12.50 5.63 -5.92
C TYR A 36 -13.37 4.37 -6.01
N GLY A 37 -14.65 4.48 -5.64
CA GLY A 37 -15.62 3.40 -5.85
C GLY A 37 -16.89 3.54 -5.00
N PRO A 38 -18.06 3.08 -5.49
CA PRO A 38 -19.35 3.29 -4.84
C PRO A 38 -19.62 2.40 -3.62
N LYS A 39 -18.92 1.26 -3.49
CA LYS A 39 -19.09 0.29 -2.37
C LYS A 39 -17.79 -0.07 -1.64
N ARG A 40 -16.65 0.03 -2.32
CA ARG A 40 -15.31 -0.27 -1.80
C ARG A 40 -14.34 0.70 -2.46
N GLU A 41 -13.35 1.17 -1.72
CA GLU A 41 -12.30 2.03 -2.28
C GLU A 41 -11.32 1.22 -3.13
N TYR A 42 -11.26 1.54 -4.41
CA TYR A 42 -10.25 1.01 -5.32
C TYR A 42 -9.18 2.07 -5.59
N ALA A 43 -7.92 1.68 -5.44
CA ALA A 43 -6.78 2.46 -5.85
C ALA A 43 -6.42 2.11 -7.30
N TYR A 44 -6.11 3.12 -8.11
CA TYR A 44 -5.54 2.88 -9.44
C TYR A 44 -4.02 2.86 -9.31
N VAL A 45 -3.40 1.75 -9.65
CA VAL A 45 -1.96 1.53 -9.49
C VAL A 45 -1.30 1.07 -10.78
N GLN A 46 -0.01 1.33 -10.88
CA GLN A 46 0.86 0.86 -11.94
C GLN A 46 1.91 -0.09 -11.36
N TYR A 47 2.03 -1.26 -11.98
CA TYR A 47 3.05 -2.26 -11.71
C TYR A 47 3.82 -2.55 -13.00
N GLY A 48 5.06 -2.04 -13.07
CA GLY A 48 5.84 -2.06 -14.31
C GLY A 48 5.15 -1.28 -15.43
N THR A 49 4.88 -1.96 -16.55
CA THR A 49 4.13 -1.44 -17.70
C THR A 49 2.61 -1.61 -17.58
N LYS A 50 2.14 -2.41 -16.61
CA LYS A 50 0.71 -2.71 -16.44
C LYS A 50 0.07 -1.73 -15.46
N LYS A 51 -1.15 -1.29 -15.77
CA LYS A 51 -1.95 -0.41 -14.93
C LYS A 51 -3.30 -1.06 -14.65
N GLY A 52 -3.86 -0.80 -13.47
CA GLY A 52 -5.16 -1.36 -13.11
C GLY A 52 -5.62 -0.92 -11.72
N TYR A 53 -6.86 -1.27 -11.42
CA TYR A 53 -7.50 -1.03 -10.14
C TYR A 53 -7.27 -2.20 -9.19
N VAL A 54 -6.98 -1.87 -7.94
CA VAL A 54 -6.84 -2.82 -6.83
C VAL A 54 -7.56 -2.28 -5.61
N LEU A 55 -7.89 -3.14 -4.65
CA LEU A 55 -8.49 -2.69 -3.38
C LEU A 55 -7.48 -1.85 -2.60
N SER A 56 -7.89 -0.64 -2.20
CA SER A 56 -7.05 0.29 -1.43
C SER A 56 -6.57 -0.34 -0.11
N SER A 57 -7.44 -1.11 0.55
CA SER A 57 -7.13 -1.83 1.79
C SER A 57 -6.04 -2.91 1.67
N SER A 58 -5.77 -3.36 0.44
CA SER A 58 -4.71 -4.34 0.16
C SER A 58 -3.39 -3.67 -0.19
N LEU A 59 -3.34 -2.34 -0.18
CA LEU A 59 -2.14 -1.54 -0.29
C LEU A 59 -1.77 -0.95 1.06
N LEU A 60 -0.48 -0.77 1.26
CA LEU A 60 0.09 -0.11 2.42
C LEU A 60 1.14 0.90 1.98
N GLU A 61 1.34 1.94 2.78
CA GLU A 61 2.44 2.86 2.55
C GLU A 61 3.72 2.17 2.98
N TYR A 62 4.68 2.05 2.07
CA TYR A 62 5.94 1.38 2.34
C TYR A 62 7.07 2.37 2.21
N PHE A 63 7.81 2.49 3.29
CA PHE A 63 9.04 3.25 3.38
C PHE A 63 10.20 2.26 3.52
N ALA A 64 11.27 2.48 2.77
CA ALA A 64 12.46 1.63 2.85
C ALA A 64 13.22 1.84 4.18
N ASN A 65 13.20 3.07 4.69
CA ASN A 65 13.93 3.49 5.88
C ASN A 65 13.09 4.45 6.72
N CYS A 66 13.41 4.54 8.01
CA CYS A 66 12.77 5.49 8.92
C CYS A 66 12.94 6.95 8.52
N THR A 67 14.03 7.30 7.83
CA THR A 67 14.26 8.66 7.33
C THR A 67 13.17 9.12 6.38
N ASP A 68 12.77 8.26 5.43
CA ASP A 68 11.71 8.62 4.47
C ASP A 68 10.33 8.59 5.11
N LEU A 69 10.12 7.71 6.08
CA LEU A 69 8.90 7.70 6.88
C LEU A 69 8.77 8.99 7.67
N ARG A 70 9.82 9.42 8.38
CA ARG A 70 9.83 10.64 9.21
C ARG A 70 9.68 11.93 8.42
N LYS A 71 10.12 11.97 7.16
CA LYS A 71 9.81 13.11 6.26
C LYS A 71 8.32 13.38 6.14
N LYS A 72 7.49 12.33 6.21
CA LYS A 72 6.04 12.43 6.10
C LYS A 72 5.33 12.35 7.46
N TYR A 73 5.83 11.50 8.34
CA TYR A 73 5.33 11.23 9.69
C TYR A 73 6.47 11.43 10.69
N PRO A 74 6.83 12.68 11.05
CA PRO A 74 8.01 12.98 11.85
C PRO A 74 7.98 12.38 13.25
N LYS A 75 6.77 12.16 13.78
CA LYS A 75 6.51 11.51 15.06
C LYS A 75 6.61 9.98 15.01
N GLY A 76 6.81 9.39 13.82
CA GLY A 76 6.68 7.97 13.56
C GLY A 76 5.22 7.56 13.29
N VAL A 77 4.96 6.25 13.21
CA VAL A 77 3.62 5.72 12.96
C VAL A 77 3.27 4.56 13.88
N PRO A 78 2.07 4.53 14.49
CA PRO A 78 1.64 3.41 15.31
C PRO A 78 1.29 2.18 14.46
N SER A 79 1.23 1.01 15.08
CA SER A 79 0.91 -0.28 14.43
C SER A 79 -0.41 -0.34 13.68
N THR A 80 -1.35 0.54 14.02
CA THR A 80 -2.64 0.68 13.33
C THR A 80 -2.53 1.45 12.02
N HIS A 81 -1.43 2.15 11.78
CA HIS A 81 -1.22 2.97 10.60
C HIS A 81 -0.84 2.11 9.37
N GLN A 82 -1.35 2.47 8.20
CA GLN A 82 -1.02 1.79 6.93
C GLN A 82 0.46 1.89 6.53
N ALA A 83 1.26 2.70 7.23
CA ALA A 83 2.70 2.86 6.97
C ALA A 83 3.58 2.03 7.91
N TYR A 84 2.97 1.41 8.93
CA TYR A 84 3.70 0.67 9.93
C TYR A 84 4.33 -0.59 9.35
N GLN A 85 5.58 -0.81 9.74
CA GLN A 85 6.31 -2.01 9.40
C GLN A 85 7.03 -2.50 10.65
N THR A 86 6.83 -3.78 10.98
CA THR A 86 7.54 -4.45 12.08
C THR A 86 9.06 -4.45 11.92
N LYS A 87 9.59 -4.22 10.71
CA LYS A 87 11.03 -4.06 10.47
C LYS A 87 11.56 -2.68 10.89
N LEU A 88 10.68 -1.69 10.95
CA LEU A 88 11.00 -0.31 11.30
C LEU A 88 10.77 -0.01 12.79
N ASP A 89 9.99 -0.86 13.45
CA ASP A 89 9.79 -0.93 14.89
C ASP A 89 10.96 -1.71 15.51
N ARG A 90 11.93 -1.01 16.10
CA ARG A 90 13.21 -1.59 16.56
C ARG A 90 13.09 -2.20 17.96
N ASP A 91 12.30 -1.58 18.81
CA ASP A 91 12.03 -1.89 20.21
C ASP A 91 10.73 -2.68 20.42
N LYS A 92 9.95 -2.89 19.35
CA LYS A 92 8.75 -3.73 19.29
C LYS A 92 7.62 -3.22 20.19
N ASP A 93 7.56 -1.92 20.39
CA ASP A 93 6.54 -1.24 21.20
C ASP A 93 5.23 -1.02 20.41
N LYS A 94 5.21 -1.46 19.14
CA LYS A 94 4.13 -1.25 18.16
C LYS A 94 4.09 0.17 17.61
N TYR A 95 5.19 0.87 17.64
CA TYR A 95 5.40 2.17 17.06
C TYR A 95 6.65 2.10 16.16
N ALA A 96 6.50 2.56 14.91
CA ALA A 96 7.61 2.52 13.96
C ALA A 96 8.24 3.90 13.84
N CYS A 97 9.57 3.94 13.94
CA CYS A 97 10.40 5.13 13.71
C CYS A 97 10.07 6.32 14.63
N GLU A 98 9.84 6.07 15.91
CA GLU A 98 9.53 7.11 16.90
C GLU A 98 10.69 8.07 17.22
N ASN A 99 11.96 7.64 17.10
CA ASN A 99 13.10 8.52 17.30
C ASN A 99 14.38 8.09 16.58
#